data_AF-Q46DR1-F1
#
_entry.id   AF-Q46DR1-F1
#
_cell.length_a   1.000
_cell.length_b   1.000
_cell.length_c   1.000
_cell.angle_alpha   90.00
_cell.angle_beta   90.00
_cell.angle_gamma   90.00
#
_symmetry.space_group_name_H-M   'P 1'
#
loop_
_entity.id
_entity.type
_entity.pdbx_description
1 polymer ?
#
loop_
_entity_poly.entity_id
_entity_poly.type
_entity_poly.pdbx_seq_one_letter_code
_entity_poly.pdbx_strand_id
1 'polypeptide(L)'
;MKTTVSRSIHEILEEFLAEQEARLSSKTYSGYEETISFFRTYLNNFGHQRLNRAETERYEELEASEGKQFWDIFGPEHLSSSEISYFLADFMVRKVAGSRTLMETTGRVMHKLVKWLHEKGYMPDKEYEEAAENVKELKIDLPLVGEVTDLIYDYVKRHPVETRYTSDLDAYFDIVKIEPGKLWLEDYLESGKRVGPVVVSEEISSKCKVGWTVSLWVAKTGKVWKILESGNVLPR
;
A
#
# COMPACT_ATOMS: atom_id res chain seq x y z
N MET A 1 36.02 -18.05 5.49
CA MET A 1 34.68 -17.51 5.17
C MET A 1 33.91 -17.46 6.48
N LYS A 2 33.53 -16.26 6.95
CA LYS A 2 32.67 -16.15 8.13
C LYS A 2 31.25 -16.51 7.70
N THR A 3 30.74 -17.62 8.18
CA THR A 3 29.33 -17.99 8.08
C THR A 3 28.57 -16.99 8.97
N THR A 4 28.08 -15.90 8.38
CA THR A 4 27.10 -15.05 9.06
C THR A 4 25.85 -15.90 9.21
N VAL A 5 25.51 -16.26 10.45
CA VAL A 5 24.17 -16.75 10.77
C VAL A 5 23.24 -15.59 10.38
N SER A 6 22.56 -15.73 9.24
CA SER A 6 21.58 -14.74 8.80
C SER A 6 20.42 -14.80 9.76
N ARG A 7 20.14 -13.69 10.46
CA ARG A 7 18.98 -13.60 11.36
C ARG A 7 17.70 -13.60 10.53
N SER A 8 16.68 -14.29 11.02
CA SER A 8 15.39 -14.30 10.33
C SER A 8 14.68 -12.96 10.46
N ILE A 9 13.76 -12.66 9.54
CA ILE A 9 12.89 -11.48 9.65
C ILE A 9 12.14 -11.50 10.98
N HIS A 10 11.68 -12.66 11.43
CA HIS A 10 11.04 -12.84 12.73
C HIS A 10 11.91 -12.23 13.85
N GLU A 11 13.15 -12.71 13.99
CA GLU A 11 14.07 -12.26 15.04
C GLU A 11 14.37 -10.75 14.95
N ILE A 12 14.49 -10.22 13.73
CA ILE A 12 14.76 -8.80 13.48
C ILE A 12 13.57 -7.94 13.90
N LEU A 13 12.35 -8.33 13.55
CA LEU A 13 11.14 -7.59 13.90
C LEU A 13 10.84 -7.67 15.41
N GLU A 14 11.14 -8.79 16.06
CA GLU A 14 11.07 -8.90 17.53
C GLU A 14 12.08 -7.99 18.23
N GLU A 15 13.33 -7.95 17.75
CA GLU A 15 14.33 -7.01 18.29
C GLU A 15 13.85 -5.56 18.16
N PHE A 16 13.32 -5.19 16.99
CA PHE A 16 12.76 -3.86 16.77
C PHE A 16 11.65 -3.55 17.78
N LEU A 17 10.66 -4.45 17.92
CA LEU A 17 9.53 -4.26 18.83
C LEU A 17 9.97 -4.17 20.30
N ALA A 18 10.85 -5.06 20.75
CA ALA A 18 11.36 -5.04 22.13
C ALA A 18 12.07 -3.72 22.47
N GLU A 19 12.87 -3.18 21.55
CA GLU A 19 13.49 -1.86 21.73
C GLU A 19 12.47 -0.72 21.74
N GLN A 20 11.38 -0.84 20.96
CA GLN A 20 10.31 0.15 20.95
C GLN A 20 9.49 0.10 22.23
N GLU A 21 9.19 -1.10 22.75
CA GLU A 21 8.43 -1.30 23.98
C GLU A 21 9.13 -0.66 25.19
N ALA A 22 10.45 -0.87 25.30
CA ALA A 22 11.25 -0.35 26.41
C ALA A 22 11.27 1.19 26.50
N ARG A 23 10.93 1.89 25.41
CA ARG A 23 11.04 3.37 25.32
C ARG A 23 9.71 4.09 25.09
N LEU A 24 8.66 3.39 24.67
CA LEU A 24 7.37 4.00 24.29
C LEU A 24 6.31 3.80 25.38
N SER A 25 5.30 4.67 25.39
CA SER A 25 4.10 4.42 26.19
C SER A 25 3.30 3.26 25.60
N SER A 26 2.58 2.50 26.44
CA SER A 26 1.80 1.33 26.00
C SER A 26 0.84 1.64 24.86
N LYS A 27 0.17 2.80 24.89
CA LYS A 27 -0.72 3.26 23.81
C LYS A 27 0.01 3.49 22.49
N THR A 28 1.24 3.98 22.54
CA THR A 28 2.02 4.20 21.32
C THR A 28 2.58 2.89 20.80
N TYR A 29 3.06 2.04 21.71
CA TYR A 29 3.61 0.73 21.40
C TYR A 29 2.58 -0.21 20.76
N SER A 30 1.32 -0.21 21.22
CA SER A 30 0.28 -1.04 20.62
C SER A 30 0.07 -0.76 19.12
N GLY A 31 0.28 0.48 18.68
CA GLY A 31 0.26 0.82 17.26
C GLY A 31 1.46 0.26 16.47
N TYR A 32 2.62 0.08 17.11
CA TYR A 32 3.77 -0.58 16.49
C TYR A 32 3.51 -2.09 16.38
N GLU A 33 3.00 -2.72 17.44
CA GLU A 33 2.63 -4.14 17.39
C GLU A 33 1.60 -4.43 16.30
N GLU A 34 0.56 -3.61 16.21
CA GLU A 34 -0.48 -3.74 15.19
C GLU A 34 0.09 -3.57 13.77
N THR A 35 0.87 -2.52 13.51
CA THR A 35 1.51 -2.33 12.20
C THR A 35 2.43 -3.50 11.85
N ILE A 36 3.28 -3.92 12.78
CA ILE A 36 4.21 -5.02 12.53
C ILE A 36 3.44 -6.33 12.34
N SER A 37 2.33 -6.55 13.04
CA SER A 37 1.44 -7.70 12.79
C SER A 37 0.91 -7.70 11.35
N PHE A 38 0.44 -6.56 10.83
CA PHE A 38 0.02 -6.47 9.42
C PHE A 38 1.16 -6.74 8.44
N PHE A 39 2.35 -6.22 8.73
CA PHE A 39 3.52 -6.45 7.88
C PHE A 39 3.94 -7.93 7.86
N ARG A 40 3.85 -8.60 9.01
CA ARG A 40 4.09 -10.05 9.14
C ARG A 40 3.06 -10.85 8.33
N THR A 41 1.78 -10.50 8.45
CA THR A 41 0.70 -11.11 7.64
C THR A 41 0.95 -10.90 6.15
N TYR A 42 1.38 -9.71 5.75
CA TYR A 42 1.73 -9.40 4.36
C TYR A 42 2.86 -10.31 3.85
N LEU A 43 3.99 -10.36 4.55
CA LEU A 43 5.15 -11.17 4.15
C LEU A 43 4.81 -12.66 4.04
N ASN A 44 4.02 -13.20 4.97
CA ASN A 44 3.65 -14.62 4.93
C ASN A 44 2.72 -14.95 3.74
N ASN A 45 1.81 -14.03 3.37
CA ASN A 45 0.89 -14.27 2.26
C ASN A 45 1.47 -13.93 0.88
N PHE A 46 2.46 -13.04 0.79
CA PHE A 46 2.91 -12.48 -0.50
C PHE A 46 4.42 -12.54 -0.72
N GLY A 47 5.24 -12.64 0.31
CA GLY A 47 6.71 -12.62 0.19
C GLY A 47 7.24 -13.76 -0.70
N HIS A 48 6.59 -14.92 -0.65
CA HIS A 48 6.97 -16.09 -1.46
C HIS A 48 6.88 -15.84 -2.98
N GLN A 49 6.09 -14.86 -3.43
CA GLN A 49 5.88 -14.55 -4.85
C GLN A 49 7.10 -13.90 -5.51
N ARG A 50 8.08 -13.44 -4.71
CA ARG A 50 9.30 -12.80 -5.17
C ARG A 50 10.53 -13.69 -5.07
N LEU A 51 10.36 -14.93 -4.61
CA LEU A 51 11.44 -15.89 -4.45
C LEU A 51 11.96 -16.37 -5.79
N ASN A 52 13.27 -16.60 -5.85
CA ASN A 52 13.85 -17.36 -6.95
C ASN A 52 13.57 -18.86 -6.77
N ARG A 53 13.78 -19.67 -7.82
CA ARG A 53 13.47 -21.11 -7.80
C ARG A 53 14.05 -21.86 -6.60
N ALA A 54 15.31 -21.60 -6.23
CA ALA A 54 15.95 -22.31 -5.12
C ALA A 54 15.36 -21.90 -3.76
N GLU A 55 14.99 -20.63 -3.61
CA GLU A 55 14.30 -20.14 -2.43
C GLU A 55 12.87 -20.68 -2.33
N THR A 56 12.16 -20.80 -3.45
CA THR A 56 10.83 -21.42 -3.51
C THR A 56 10.89 -22.88 -3.06
N GLU A 57 11.81 -23.67 -3.61
CA GLU A 57 12.00 -25.08 -3.21
C GLU A 57 12.28 -25.19 -1.69
N ARG A 58 13.17 -24.33 -1.16
CA ARG A 58 13.47 -24.27 0.28
C ARG A 58 12.25 -23.85 1.12
N TYR A 59 11.47 -22.87 0.65
CA TYR A 59 10.28 -22.39 1.34
C TYR A 59 9.23 -23.50 1.44
N GLU A 60 8.89 -24.13 0.32
CA GLU A 60 7.89 -25.21 0.25
C GLU A 60 8.30 -26.41 1.11
N GLU A 61 9.58 -26.80 1.12
CA GLU A 61 10.08 -27.88 1.97
C GLU A 61 9.92 -27.56 3.46
N LEU A 62 10.35 -26.38 3.91
CA LEU A 62 10.30 -25.99 5.32
C LEU A 62 8.87 -25.69 5.80
N GLU A 63 8.03 -25.13 4.94
CA GLU A 63 6.60 -24.95 5.22
C GLU A 63 5.92 -26.31 5.40
N ALA A 64 6.16 -27.26 4.50
CA ALA A 64 5.52 -28.57 4.55
C ALA A 64 6.04 -29.47 5.70
N SER A 65 7.34 -29.43 5.99
CA SER A 65 7.97 -30.31 6.98
C SER A 65 7.95 -29.76 8.41
N GLU A 66 8.09 -28.45 8.58
CA GLU A 66 8.24 -27.81 9.89
C GLU A 66 7.14 -26.79 10.19
N GLY A 67 6.25 -26.48 9.23
CA GLY A 67 5.23 -25.44 9.40
C GLY A 67 5.80 -24.02 9.48
N LYS A 68 7.05 -23.82 9.05
CA LYS A 68 7.71 -22.52 9.06
C LYS A 68 7.05 -21.57 8.08
N GLN A 69 6.89 -20.32 8.50
CA GLN A 69 6.34 -19.26 7.66
C GLN A 69 7.49 -18.47 7.01
N PHE A 70 7.17 -17.60 6.04
CA PHE A 70 8.15 -16.87 5.24
C PHE A 70 9.21 -16.14 6.11
N TRP A 71 8.74 -15.37 7.08
CA TRP A 71 9.57 -14.61 8.01
C TRP A 71 10.45 -15.44 8.96
N ASP A 72 10.21 -16.75 9.11
CA ASP A 72 11.01 -17.65 9.95
C ASP A 72 12.20 -18.20 9.15
N ILE A 73 12.08 -18.19 7.82
CA ILE A 73 13.00 -18.85 6.88
C ILE A 73 14.00 -17.84 6.28
N PHE A 74 13.52 -16.64 6.00
CA PHE A 74 14.22 -15.61 5.24
C PHE A 74 14.72 -14.48 6.13
N GLY A 75 15.82 -13.86 5.71
CA GLY A 75 16.48 -12.76 6.42
C GLY A 75 16.17 -11.38 5.83
N PRO A 76 16.94 -10.36 6.24
CA PRO A 76 16.68 -8.97 5.88
C PRO A 76 16.83 -8.67 4.38
N GLU A 77 17.44 -9.56 3.60
CA GLU A 77 17.51 -9.48 2.14
C GLU A 77 16.12 -9.44 1.47
N HIS A 78 15.08 -9.90 2.16
CA HIS A 78 13.68 -9.81 1.70
C HIS A 78 12.90 -8.63 2.31
N LEU A 79 13.57 -7.69 2.98
CA LEU A 79 12.98 -6.43 3.47
C LEU A 79 13.36 -5.25 2.57
N SER A 80 13.23 -5.42 1.25
CA SER A 80 13.59 -4.40 0.27
C SER A 80 12.65 -3.19 0.26
N SER A 81 13.12 -2.08 -0.30
CA SER A 81 12.36 -0.89 -0.67
C SER A 81 11.08 -1.25 -1.41
N SER A 82 11.17 -2.11 -2.43
CA SER A 82 10.01 -2.56 -3.21
C SER A 82 8.97 -3.30 -2.36
N GLU A 83 9.42 -4.16 -1.44
CA GLU A 83 8.56 -4.96 -0.56
C GLU A 83 7.82 -4.07 0.45
N ILE A 84 8.53 -3.08 1.00
CA ILE A 84 7.98 -2.09 1.93
C ILE A 84 6.98 -1.16 1.22
N SER A 85 7.31 -0.71 0.00
CA SER A 85 6.42 0.10 -0.83
C SER A 85 5.16 -0.66 -1.18
N TYR A 86 5.26 -1.95 -1.54
CA TYR A 86 4.10 -2.77 -1.88
C TYR A 86 3.20 -3.04 -0.65
N PHE A 87 3.80 -3.29 0.52
CA PHE A 87 3.04 -3.36 1.76
C PHE A 87 2.22 -2.09 2.02
N LEU A 88 2.84 -0.92 1.91
CA LEU A 88 2.18 0.36 2.19
C LEU A 88 1.17 0.75 1.11
N ALA A 89 1.56 0.73 -0.16
CA ALA A 89 0.76 1.26 -1.26
C ALA A 89 -0.34 0.31 -1.73
N ASP A 90 -0.15 -1.01 -1.60
CA ASP A 90 -1.08 -2.01 -2.10
C ASP A 90 -1.77 -2.79 -0.98
N PHE A 91 -1.02 -3.48 -0.12
CA PHE A 91 -1.61 -4.37 0.89
C PHE A 91 -2.44 -3.63 1.93
N MET A 92 -1.89 -2.55 2.52
CA MET A 92 -2.61 -1.76 3.52
C MET A 92 -3.90 -1.17 2.95
N VAL A 93 -3.85 -0.69 1.71
CA VAL A 93 -5.02 -0.07 1.06
C VAL A 93 -6.06 -1.11 0.66
N ARG A 94 -5.66 -2.21 0.01
CA ARG A 94 -6.59 -3.18 -0.58
C ARG A 94 -7.06 -4.27 0.36
N LYS A 95 -6.21 -4.71 1.30
CA LYS A 95 -6.47 -5.90 2.14
C LYS A 95 -6.85 -5.52 3.55
N VAL A 96 -6.22 -4.48 4.10
CA VAL A 96 -6.55 -3.99 5.44
C VAL A 96 -7.70 -2.99 5.39
N ALA A 97 -7.70 -2.08 4.41
CA ALA A 97 -8.72 -1.02 4.27
C ALA A 97 -8.98 -0.30 5.61
N GLY A 98 -7.89 0.00 6.32
CA GLY A 98 -7.90 0.51 7.67
C GLY A 98 -8.33 1.98 7.78
N SER A 99 -8.70 2.40 8.99
CA SER A 99 -9.00 3.81 9.27
C SER A 99 -7.82 4.74 8.98
N ARG A 100 -8.10 6.03 8.77
CA ARG A 100 -7.07 7.08 8.63
C ARG A 100 -6.02 7.02 9.73
N THR A 101 -6.43 6.88 10.99
CA THR A 101 -5.51 6.82 12.14
C THR A 101 -4.57 5.61 12.06
N LEU A 102 -5.08 4.45 11.62
CA LEU A 102 -4.26 3.26 11.41
C LEU A 102 -3.25 3.49 10.29
N MET A 103 -3.67 4.08 9.17
CA MET A 103 -2.77 4.42 8.05
C MET A 103 -1.66 5.40 8.45
N GLU A 104 -1.99 6.45 9.20
CA GLU A 104 -1.01 7.41 9.73
C GLU A 104 0.00 6.74 10.67
N THR A 105 -0.48 5.80 11.49
CA THR A 105 0.36 5.04 12.42
C THR A 105 1.29 4.11 11.65
N THR A 106 0.76 3.35 10.70
CA THR A 106 1.51 2.41 9.87
C THR A 106 2.62 3.11 9.09
N GLY A 107 2.33 4.20 8.37
CA GLY A 107 3.38 4.94 7.65
C GLY A 107 4.49 5.46 8.57
N ARG A 108 4.15 5.87 9.80
CA ARG A 108 5.14 6.33 10.80
C ARG A 108 5.99 5.21 11.36
N VAL A 109 5.40 4.05 11.64
CA VAL A 109 6.10 2.87 12.15
C VAL A 109 7.03 2.33 11.08
N MET A 110 6.57 2.19 9.84
CA MET A 110 7.40 1.71 8.73
C MET A 110 8.57 2.65 8.44
N HIS A 111 8.37 3.97 8.50
CA HIS A 111 9.47 4.93 8.37
C HIS A 111 10.54 4.75 9.46
N LYS A 112 10.12 4.44 10.69
CA LYS A 112 11.05 4.16 11.80
C LYS A 112 11.72 2.80 11.66
N LEU A 113 11.00 1.79 11.17
CA LEU A 113 11.57 0.47 10.91
C LEU A 113 12.66 0.56 9.85
N VAL A 114 12.41 1.20 8.71
CA VAL A 114 13.42 1.38 7.63
C VAL A 114 14.70 2.03 8.16
N LYS A 115 14.55 3.13 8.92
CA LYS A 115 15.67 3.79 9.56
C LYS A 115 16.41 2.88 10.55
N TRP A 116 15.68 2.15 11.37
CA TRP A 116 16.27 1.24 12.35
C TRP A 116 16.99 0.06 11.70
N LEU A 117 16.45 -0.51 10.62
CA LEU A 117 17.10 -1.58 9.84
C LEU A 117 18.45 -1.10 9.29
N HIS A 118 18.52 0.13 8.79
CA HIS A 118 19.76 0.75 8.33
C HIS A 118 20.76 0.96 9.48
N GLU A 119 20.32 1.58 10.59
CA GLU A 119 21.16 1.83 11.76
C GLU A 119 21.75 0.54 12.37
N LYS A 120 21.02 -0.57 12.26
CA LYS A 120 21.46 -1.91 12.71
C LYS A 120 22.29 -2.68 11.68
N GLY A 121 22.42 -2.16 10.47
CA GLY A 121 23.15 -2.81 9.38
C GLY A 121 22.39 -3.96 8.71
N TYR A 122 21.08 -4.07 8.92
CA TYR A 122 20.21 -5.02 8.23
C TYR A 122 19.80 -4.53 6.83
N MET A 123 19.88 -3.22 6.57
CA MET A 123 19.58 -2.62 5.26
C MET A 123 20.81 -1.85 4.74
N PRO A 124 21.34 -2.19 3.55
CA PRO A 124 22.46 -1.46 2.95
C PRO A 124 22.11 -0.02 2.57
N ASP A 125 23.09 0.88 2.49
CA ASP A 125 22.90 2.31 2.21
C ASP A 125 22.03 2.58 0.98
N LYS A 126 22.33 1.93 -0.15
CA LYS A 126 21.58 2.10 -1.40
C LYS A 126 20.11 1.71 -1.25
N GLU A 127 19.85 0.62 -0.54
CA GLU A 127 18.49 0.13 -0.30
C GLU A 127 17.73 1.07 0.65
N TYR A 128 18.43 1.58 1.67
CA TYR A 128 17.89 2.53 2.62
C TYR A 128 17.53 3.86 1.99
N GLU A 129 18.37 4.42 1.11
CA GLU A 129 18.09 5.68 0.42
C GLU A 129 16.77 5.60 -0.36
N GLU A 130 16.56 4.50 -1.08
CA GLU A 130 15.33 4.27 -1.86
C GLU A 130 14.12 4.04 -0.93
N ALA A 131 14.25 3.14 0.05
CA ALA A 131 13.18 2.82 0.98
C ALA A 131 12.75 4.04 1.82
N ALA A 132 13.71 4.86 2.26
CA ALA A 132 13.44 6.03 3.09
C ALA A 132 12.66 7.10 2.31
N GLU A 133 13.01 7.36 1.05
CA GLU A 133 12.28 8.33 0.23
C GLU A 133 10.86 7.82 -0.09
N ASN A 134 10.74 6.56 -0.54
CA ASN A 134 9.44 5.95 -0.84
C ASN A 134 8.50 5.98 0.37
N VAL A 135 8.98 5.56 1.54
CA VAL A 135 8.17 5.53 2.76
C VAL A 135 7.82 6.94 3.25
N LYS A 136 8.71 7.92 3.05
CA LYS A 136 8.44 9.32 3.40
C LYS A 136 7.29 9.90 2.58
N GLU A 137 7.23 9.60 1.30
CA GLU A 137 6.10 9.99 0.43
C GLU A 137 4.83 9.20 0.79
N LEU A 138 4.91 7.87 0.82
CA LEU A 138 3.76 7.00 1.11
C LEU A 138 3.15 7.25 2.49
N LYS A 139 3.95 7.58 3.50
CA LYS A 139 3.45 7.94 4.84
C LYS A 139 2.50 9.15 4.81
N ILE A 140 2.71 10.09 3.88
CA ILE A 140 1.84 11.27 3.71
C ILE A 140 0.57 10.87 2.95
N ASP A 141 0.70 10.03 1.92
CA ASP A 141 -0.38 9.72 1.00
C ASP A 141 -1.33 8.64 1.52
N LEU A 142 -0.82 7.64 2.22
CA LEU A 142 -1.57 6.50 2.74
C LEU A 142 -2.84 6.87 3.53
N PRO A 143 -2.82 7.84 4.46
CA PRO A 143 -4.05 8.26 5.14
C PRO A 143 -5.03 9.04 4.24
N LEU A 144 -4.52 9.74 3.22
CA LEU A 144 -5.34 10.54 2.30
C LEU A 144 -6.06 9.65 1.30
N VAL A 145 -5.42 8.61 0.77
CA VAL A 145 -6.07 7.68 -0.17
C VAL A 145 -7.21 6.91 0.48
N GLY A 146 -7.08 6.56 1.76
CA GLY A 146 -8.19 5.97 2.54
C GLY A 146 -9.37 6.93 2.66
N GLU A 147 -9.10 8.19 3.03
CA GLU A 147 -10.12 9.23 3.11
C GLU A 147 -10.82 9.49 1.77
N VAL A 148 -10.06 9.56 0.67
CA VAL A 148 -10.63 9.76 -0.68
C VAL A 148 -11.45 8.54 -1.12
N THR A 149 -11.02 7.33 -0.79
CA THR A 149 -11.77 6.09 -1.08
C THR A 149 -13.15 6.13 -0.43
N ASP A 150 -13.21 6.48 0.85
CA ASP A 150 -14.48 6.62 1.58
C ASP A 150 -15.36 7.73 0.98
N LEU A 151 -14.76 8.88 0.65
CA LEU A 151 -15.49 10.01 0.05
C LEU A 151 -16.10 9.66 -1.32
N ILE A 152 -15.36 8.96 -2.17
CA ILE A 152 -15.86 8.53 -3.49
C ILE A 152 -17.00 7.52 -3.30
N TYR A 153 -16.84 6.55 -2.40
CA TYR A 153 -17.87 5.55 -2.11
C TYR A 153 -19.18 6.20 -1.64
N ASP A 154 -19.09 7.14 -0.70
CA ASP A 154 -20.24 7.92 -0.22
C ASP A 154 -20.85 8.80 -1.31
N TYR A 155 -20.00 9.40 -2.16
CA TYR A 155 -20.46 10.21 -3.29
C TYR A 155 -21.28 9.39 -4.28
N VAL A 156 -20.81 8.20 -4.66
CA VAL A 156 -21.52 7.30 -5.58
C VAL A 156 -22.88 6.91 -5.02
N LYS A 157 -22.95 6.55 -3.73
CA LYS A 157 -24.21 6.21 -3.05
C LYS A 157 -25.23 7.34 -3.06
N ARG A 158 -24.78 8.59 -2.91
CA ARG A 158 -25.66 9.77 -2.88
C ARG A 158 -26.04 10.27 -4.28
N HIS A 159 -25.33 9.83 -5.33
CA HIS A 159 -25.52 10.29 -6.70
C HIS A 159 -25.65 9.12 -7.69
N PRO A 160 -26.65 8.22 -7.50
CA PRO A 160 -26.84 7.09 -8.41
C PRO A 160 -27.08 7.56 -9.84
N VAL A 161 -26.53 6.82 -10.80
CA VAL A 161 -26.72 7.09 -12.23
C VAL A 161 -27.99 6.39 -12.71
N GLU A 162 -29.09 7.13 -12.75
CA GLU A 162 -30.41 6.61 -13.17
C GLU A 162 -30.65 6.71 -14.69
N THR A 163 -29.81 7.46 -15.40
CA THR A 163 -29.96 7.72 -16.84
C THR A 163 -29.28 6.65 -17.69
N ARG A 164 -29.87 6.38 -18.87
CA ARG A 164 -29.20 5.60 -19.91
C ARG A 164 -27.86 6.25 -20.28
N TYR A 165 -26.80 5.47 -20.28
CA TYR A 165 -25.47 5.88 -20.71
C TYR A 165 -25.14 5.27 -22.07
N THR A 166 -24.23 5.92 -22.80
CA THR A 166 -23.86 5.50 -24.17
C THR A 166 -22.68 4.53 -24.20
N SER A 167 -21.88 4.53 -23.14
CA SER A 167 -20.68 3.72 -22.98
C SER A 167 -20.29 3.71 -21.51
N ASP A 168 -19.69 2.62 -21.07
CA ASP A 168 -19.09 2.47 -19.75
C ASP A 168 -17.70 1.85 -19.85
N LEU A 169 -16.96 1.94 -18.75
CA LEU A 169 -15.63 1.35 -18.61
C LEU A 169 -15.38 1.05 -17.14
N ASP A 170 -15.07 -0.21 -16.84
CA ASP A 170 -14.62 -0.66 -15.52
C ASP A 170 -13.11 -0.95 -15.60
N ALA A 171 -12.31 -0.15 -14.90
CA ALA A 171 -10.87 -0.23 -14.96
C ALA A 171 -10.19 0.40 -13.74
N TYR A 172 -8.87 0.21 -13.70
CA TYR A 172 -7.97 1.06 -12.92
C TYR A 172 -7.55 2.24 -13.79
N PHE A 173 -7.59 3.43 -13.19
CA PHE A 173 -7.26 4.66 -13.89
C PHE A 173 -6.21 5.46 -13.14
N ASP A 174 -5.20 5.95 -13.85
CA ASP A 174 -4.34 6.99 -13.31
C ASP A 174 -5.03 8.35 -13.43
N ILE A 175 -5.00 9.14 -12.35
CA ILE A 175 -5.46 10.53 -12.37
C ILE A 175 -4.41 11.36 -13.11
N VAL A 176 -4.74 11.85 -14.29
CA VAL A 176 -3.82 12.63 -15.14
C VAL A 176 -4.08 14.13 -15.11
N LYS A 177 -5.27 14.55 -14.68
CA LYS A 177 -5.61 15.97 -14.46
C LYS A 177 -6.73 16.12 -13.45
N ILE A 178 -6.68 17.20 -12.68
CA ILE A 178 -7.68 17.57 -11.67
C ILE A 178 -8.14 19.01 -11.93
N GLU A 179 -9.45 19.23 -11.88
CA GLU A 179 -10.08 20.55 -11.73
C GLU A 179 -11.13 20.47 -10.61
N PRO A 180 -11.60 21.60 -10.05
CA PRO A 180 -12.66 21.58 -9.04
C PRO A 180 -13.89 20.78 -9.52
N GLY A 181 -14.22 19.71 -8.78
CA GLY A 181 -15.32 18.80 -9.05
C GLY A 181 -15.13 17.87 -10.26
N LYS A 182 -13.92 17.77 -10.82
CA LYS A 182 -13.66 17.00 -12.04
C LYS A 182 -12.30 16.30 -12.05
N LEU A 183 -12.30 15.06 -12.50
CA LEU A 183 -11.09 14.27 -12.75
C LEU A 183 -10.98 13.91 -14.23
N TRP A 184 -9.76 13.86 -14.75
CA TRP A 184 -9.44 13.19 -16.01
C TRP A 184 -8.56 12.00 -15.67
N LEU A 185 -8.93 10.89 -16.28
CA LEU A 185 -8.46 9.57 -16.00
C LEU A 185 -7.84 8.98 -17.27
N GLU A 186 -6.78 8.21 -17.11
CA GLU A 186 -6.18 7.42 -18.18
C GLU A 186 -6.18 5.95 -17.76
N ASP A 187 -6.66 5.07 -18.63
CA ASP A 187 -6.68 3.63 -18.38
C ASP A 187 -5.26 3.14 -18.07
N TYR A 188 -5.11 2.48 -16.92
CA TYR A 188 -3.81 2.02 -16.42
C TYR A 188 -3.18 0.96 -17.32
N LEU A 189 -3.98 0.11 -17.97
CA LEU A 189 -3.50 -0.96 -18.84
C LEU A 189 -3.43 -0.53 -20.32
N GLU A 190 -4.31 0.37 -20.73
CA GLU A 190 -4.42 0.84 -22.11
C GLU A 190 -3.99 2.31 -22.26
N SER A 191 -2.68 2.54 -22.40
CA SER A 191 -2.14 3.90 -22.56
C SER A 191 -2.83 4.70 -23.68
N GLY A 192 -3.15 5.96 -23.39
CA GLY A 192 -3.81 6.88 -24.31
C GLY A 192 -5.33 6.80 -24.31
N LYS A 193 -5.94 5.80 -23.65
CA LYS A 193 -7.38 5.72 -23.45
C LYS A 193 -7.82 6.60 -22.29
N ARG A 194 -8.26 7.82 -22.63
CA ARG A 194 -8.64 8.84 -21.65
C ARG A 194 -10.14 8.92 -21.42
N VAL A 195 -10.49 9.05 -20.15
CA VAL A 195 -11.85 9.27 -19.66
C VAL A 195 -11.89 10.62 -18.96
N GLY A 196 -12.82 11.48 -19.35
CA GLY A 196 -13.00 12.77 -18.67
C GLY A 196 -13.86 13.77 -19.43
N PRO A 197 -14.38 14.79 -18.73
CA PRO A 197 -14.32 14.95 -17.29
C PRO A 197 -15.24 13.96 -16.55
N VAL A 198 -14.72 13.31 -15.51
CA VAL A 198 -15.48 12.51 -14.54
C VAL A 198 -15.93 13.45 -13.42
N VAL A 199 -17.24 13.55 -13.22
CA VAL A 199 -17.84 14.47 -12.23
C VAL A 199 -17.77 13.87 -10.84
N VAL A 200 -17.17 14.62 -9.91
CA VAL A 200 -17.05 14.33 -8.48
C VAL A 200 -17.39 15.59 -7.66
N SER A 201 -17.41 15.50 -6.33
CA SER A 201 -17.48 16.69 -5.48
C SER A 201 -16.17 17.48 -5.50
N GLU A 202 -16.23 18.78 -5.20
CA GLU A 202 -15.02 19.60 -5.05
C GLU A 202 -14.13 19.07 -3.92
N GLU A 203 -14.72 18.57 -2.84
CA GLU A 203 -14.02 17.93 -1.73
C GLU A 203 -13.15 16.76 -2.20
N ILE A 204 -13.71 15.82 -2.98
CA ILE A 204 -12.95 14.71 -3.56
C ILE A 204 -11.80 15.24 -4.42
N SER A 205 -12.11 16.12 -5.37
CA SER A 205 -11.09 16.64 -6.29
C SER A 205 -9.96 17.38 -5.58
N SER A 206 -10.24 18.06 -4.46
CA SER A 206 -9.24 18.81 -3.69
C SER A 206 -8.26 17.93 -2.91
N LYS A 207 -8.63 16.66 -2.66
CA LYS A 207 -7.83 15.69 -1.91
C LYS A 207 -7.10 14.69 -2.80
N CYS A 208 -7.54 14.51 -4.04
CA CYS A 208 -6.85 13.70 -5.03
C CYS A 208 -5.50 14.30 -5.43
N LYS A 209 -4.58 13.45 -5.87
CA LYS A 209 -3.32 13.85 -6.51
C LYS A 209 -3.20 13.25 -7.91
N VAL A 210 -2.53 13.98 -8.80
CA VAL A 210 -2.13 13.45 -10.11
C VAL A 210 -1.12 12.32 -9.88
N GLY A 211 -1.26 11.22 -10.62
CA GLY A 211 -0.43 10.02 -10.50
C GLY A 211 -1.03 8.93 -9.61
N TRP A 212 -2.00 9.24 -8.74
CA TRP A 212 -2.74 8.22 -8.00
C TRP A 212 -3.61 7.38 -8.94
N THR A 213 -3.79 6.11 -8.58
CA THR A 213 -4.63 5.18 -9.32
C THR A 213 -5.97 5.00 -8.62
N VAL A 214 -7.08 5.09 -9.34
CA VAL A 214 -8.43 4.86 -8.84
C VAL A 214 -9.06 3.66 -9.53
N SER A 215 -9.68 2.76 -8.76
CA SER A 215 -10.51 1.68 -9.30
C SER A 215 -11.94 2.18 -9.43
N LEU A 216 -12.44 2.35 -10.65
CA LEU A 216 -13.78 2.90 -10.89
C LEU A 216 -14.47 2.15 -12.02
N TRP A 217 -15.78 2.02 -11.90
CA TRP A 217 -16.65 1.80 -13.05
C TRP A 217 -17.30 3.14 -13.42
N VAL A 218 -17.00 3.66 -14.60
CA VAL A 218 -17.49 4.96 -15.07
C VAL A 218 -18.38 4.82 -16.30
N ALA A 219 -19.39 5.68 -16.40
CA ALA A 219 -20.32 5.72 -17.52
C ALA A 219 -20.45 7.11 -18.12
N LYS A 220 -20.50 7.17 -19.45
CA LYS A 220 -20.66 8.41 -20.20
C LYS A 220 -22.14 8.81 -20.27
N THR A 221 -22.46 9.94 -19.65
CA THR A 221 -23.80 10.54 -19.64
C THR A 221 -23.74 11.90 -20.36
N GLY A 222 -24.03 11.89 -21.66
CA GLY A 222 -23.90 13.07 -22.51
C GLY A 222 -22.44 13.49 -22.71
N LYS A 223 -22.07 14.68 -22.20
CA LYS A 223 -20.71 15.26 -22.35
C LYS A 223 -19.77 14.95 -21.19
N VAL A 224 -20.26 14.31 -20.14
CA VAL A 224 -19.50 14.03 -18.92
C VAL A 224 -19.51 12.54 -18.61
N TRP A 225 -18.59 12.13 -17.74
CA TRP A 225 -18.56 10.80 -17.16
C TRP A 225 -19.02 10.88 -15.70
N LYS A 226 -19.73 9.86 -15.27
CA LYS A 226 -20.17 9.67 -13.88
C LYS A 226 -19.69 8.33 -13.38
N ILE A 227 -19.50 8.21 -12.08
CA ILE A 227 -19.06 6.98 -11.43
C ILE A 227 -20.30 6.13 -11.14
N LEU A 228 -20.33 4.90 -11.66
CA LEU A 228 -21.33 3.88 -11.36
C LEU A 228 -21.00 3.16 -10.06
N GLU A 229 -19.75 2.71 -9.95
CA GLU A 229 -19.20 2.00 -8.78
C GLU A 229 -17.76 2.42 -8.54
N SER A 230 -17.29 2.25 -7.30
CA SER A 230 -15.94 2.59 -6.89
C SER A 230 -15.29 1.50 -6.05
N GLY A 231 -14.02 1.22 -6.33
CA GLY A 231 -13.11 0.49 -5.47
C GLY A 231 -12.16 1.42 -4.74
N ASN A 232 -10.93 0.95 -4.52
CA ASN A 232 -9.91 1.69 -3.76
C ASN A 232 -9.18 2.75 -4.60
N VAL A 233 -8.65 3.77 -3.91
CA VAL A 233 -7.65 4.71 -4.41
C VAL A 233 -6.28 4.29 -3.92
N LEU A 234 -5.28 4.28 -4.80
CA LEU A 234 -3.92 3.81 -4.52
C LEU A 234 -2.92 4.94 -4.70
N PRO A 235 -1.97 5.11 -3.77
CA PRO A 235 -0.86 6.04 -3.94
C PRO A 235 0.14 5.45 -4.96
N ARG A 236 0.94 6.33 -5.57
CA ARG A 236 2.07 5.95 -6.42
C ARG A 236 3.35 6.56 -5.90
#